data_AF-A0A845S3M4-F1
#
_entry.id   AF-A0A845S3M4-F1
#
_cell.length_a   1.000
_cell.length_b   1.000
_cell.length_c   1.000
_cell.angle_alpha   90.00
_cell.angle_beta   90.00
_cell.angle_gamma   90.00
#
_symmetry.space_group_name_H-M   'P 1'
#
loop_
_entity.id
_entity.type
_entity.pdbx_description
1 polymer ?
#
loop_
_entity_poly.entity_id
_entity_poly.type
_entity_poly.pdbx_seq_one_letter_code
_entity_poly.pdbx_strand_id
1 'polypeptide(L)'
;DSERMLLSENDAVLINGTVAGKVTQIAPAVDSATGKTEVRIAAEGTDIVNGDTVRITKEFSDTVASTEAVVTVPLSAIKFEIENGFVFVVTEGVLKARPVTLGVVRGGTAEITAGITGTEPFVKDARGLQEGVSVEIIK
;
A
#
# COMPACT_ATOMS: atom_id res chain seq x y z
N ASP A 1 -12.58 -16.26 -2.79
CA ASP A 1 -11.69 -16.87 -1.78
C ASP A 1 -10.28 -16.26 -1.88
N SER A 2 -10.20 -14.92 -1.98
CA SER A 2 -8.95 -14.21 -2.31
C SER A 2 -8.17 -13.82 -1.05
N GLU A 3 -8.87 -13.61 0.06
CA GLU A 3 -8.28 -13.19 1.34
C GLU A 3 -7.55 -14.34 2.06
N ARG A 4 -8.01 -15.59 1.90
CA ARG A 4 -7.31 -16.78 2.42
C ARG A 4 -5.90 -16.89 1.84
N MET A 5 -5.71 -16.48 0.58
CA MET A 5 -4.41 -16.53 -0.10
C MET A 5 -3.41 -15.52 0.46
N LEU A 6 -3.90 -14.49 1.17
CA LEU A 6 -3.08 -13.45 1.82
C LEU A 6 -2.71 -13.80 3.27
N LEU A 7 -3.17 -14.94 3.78
CA LEU A 7 -2.90 -15.44 5.13
C LEU A 7 -2.00 -16.69 5.04
N SER A 8 -0.86 -16.64 5.71
CA SER A 8 0.08 -17.75 5.84
C SER A 8 0.29 -18.12 7.30
N GLU A 9 0.61 -19.39 7.55
CA GLU A 9 1.17 -19.77 8.85
C GLU A 9 2.45 -18.97 9.10
N ASN A 10 2.68 -18.62 10.37
CA ASN A 10 3.75 -17.75 10.85
C ASN A 10 3.56 -16.25 10.62
N ASP A 11 2.46 -15.81 10.02
CA ASP A 11 2.16 -14.39 9.87
C ASP A 11 2.05 -13.69 11.23
N ALA A 12 2.66 -12.50 11.30
CA ALA A 12 2.58 -11.63 12.46
C ALA A 12 1.23 -10.92 12.50
N VAL A 13 0.63 -10.87 13.68
CA VAL A 13 -0.64 -10.20 13.94
C VAL A 13 -0.55 -9.41 15.25
N LEU A 14 -1.44 -8.43 15.40
CA LEU A 14 -1.59 -7.66 16.64
C LEU A 14 -2.93 -7.98 17.28
N ILE A 15 -2.91 -8.24 18.58
CA ILE A 15 -4.07 -8.44 19.42
C ILE A 15 -4.34 -7.14 20.17
N ASN A 16 -5.54 -6.59 20.01
CA ASN A 16 -5.96 -5.28 20.52
C ASN A 16 -5.02 -4.13 20.10
N GLY A 17 -4.25 -4.31 19.02
CA GLY A 17 -3.28 -3.34 18.51
C GLY A 17 -1.97 -3.23 19.29
N THR A 18 -1.78 -4.01 20.36
CA THR A 18 -0.63 -3.87 21.27
C THR A 18 0.14 -5.17 21.48
N VAL A 19 -0.54 -6.30 21.63
CA VAL A 19 0.10 -7.58 21.92
C VAL A 19 0.45 -8.28 20.62
N ALA A 20 1.72 -8.66 20.45
CA ALA A 20 2.15 -9.41 19.27
C ALA A 20 1.66 -10.86 19.35
N GLY A 21 1.10 -11.34 18.24
CA GLY A 21 0.70 -12.73 18.05
C GLY A 21 1.22 -13.27 16.72
N LYS A 22 1.18 -14.59 16.58
CA LYS A 22 1.60 -15.31 15.38
C LYS A 22 0.58 -16.35 14.99
N VAL A 23 0.21 -16.40 13.71
CA VAL A 23 -0.66 -17.44 13.19
C VAL A 23 0.06 -18.78 13.26
N THR A 24 -0.50 -19.73 13.99
CA THR A 24 0.08 -21.08 14.15
C THR A 24 -0.61 -22.12 13.29
N GLN A 25 -1.87 -21.91 12.93
CA GLN A 25 -2.63 -22.85 12.11
C GLN A 25 -3.78 -22.16 11.39
N ILE A 26 -4.01 -22.57 10.14
CA ILE A 26 -5.16 -22.16 9.35
C ILE A 26 -5.91 -23.42 8.93
N ALA A 27 -7.21 -23.50 9.19
CA ALA A 27 -8.00 -24.64 8.75
C ALA A 27 -8.07 -24.66 7.21
N PRO A 28 -7.82 -25.83 6.57
CA PRO A 28 -7.78 -25.91 5.11
C PRO A 28 -9.18 -25.79 4.49
N ALA A 29 -10.20 -26.19 5.24
CA ALA A 29 -11.59 -26.19 4.80
C ALA A 29 -12.27 -24.87 5.16
N VAL A 30 -13.00 -24.32 4.19
CA VAL A 30 -13.91 -23.19 4.40
C VAL A 30 -15.29 -23.74 4.76
N ASP A 31 -15.89 -23.22 5.81
CA ASP A 31 -17.26 -23.55 6.18
C ASP A 31 -18.22 -23.01 5.11
N SER A 32 -19.01 -23.90 4.48
CA SER A 32 -19.86 -23.55 3.34
C SER A 32 -21.10 -22.73 3.71
N ALA A 33 -21.49 -22.69 4.99
CA ALA A 33 -22.64 -21.93 5.46
C ALA A 33 -22.25 -20.48 5.78
N THR A 34 -21.03 -20.26 6.30
CA THR A 34 -20.56 -18.93 6.74
C THR A 34 -19.53 -18.30 5.81
N GLY A 35 -18.89 -19.10 4.94
CA GLY A 35 -17.77 -18.66 4.10
C GLY A 35 -16.49 -18.34 4.89
N LYS A 36 -16.39 -18.77 6.15
CA LYS A 36 -15.27 -18.47 7.04
C LYS A 36 -14.35 -19.67 7.21
N THR A 37 -13.10 -19.40 7.60
CA THR A 37 -12.14 -20.43 8.03
C THR A 37 -11.69 -20.17 9.47
N GLU A 38 -11.38 -21.23 10.21
CA GLU A 38 -10.81 -21.15 11.55
C GLU A 38 -9.30 -20.84 11.44
N VAL A 39 -8.85 -19.86 12.21
CA VAL A 39 -7.43 -19.49 12.31
C VAL A 39 -7.03 -19.51 13.78
N ARG A 40 -5.92 -20.17 14.09
CA ARG A 40 -5.34 -20.21 15.43
C ARG A 40 -4.12 -19.32 15.49
N ILE A 41 -4.06 -18.54 16.55
CA ILE A 41 -3.01 -17.55 16.79
C ILE A 41 -2.43 -17.84 18.17
N ALA A 42 -1.12 -17.98 18.26
CA ALA A 42 -0.41 -17.98 19.53
C ALA A 42 0.06 -16.56 19.84
N ALA A 43 -0.08 -16.14 21.10
CA ALA A 43 0.48 -14.91 21.61
C ALA A 43 1.07 -15.17 22.98
N GLU A 44 2.13 -14.42 23.30
CA GLU A 44 2.80 -14.49 24.59
C GLU A 44 2.51 -13.21 25.36
N GLY A 45 2.05 -13.34 26.61
CA GLY A 45 1.72 -12.21 27.47
C GLY A 45 0.72 -12.61 28.55
N THR A 46 0.70 -11.84 29.64
CA THR A 46 -0.25 -12.03 30.75
C THR A 46 -1.51 -11.16 30.62
N ASP A 47 -1.57 -10.33 29.59
CA ASP A 47 -2.61 -9.29 29.43
C ASP A 47 -3.90 -9.81 28.77
N ILE A 48 -3.93 -11.11 28.40
CA ILE A 48 -5.09 -11.76 27.79
C ILE A 48 -5.44 -12.97 28.65
N VAL A 49 -6.68 -13.03 29.13
CA VAL A 49 -7.17 -14.17 29.90
C VAL A 49 -8.15 -15.02 29.09
N ASN A 50 -8.26 -16.29 29.46
CA ASN A 50 -9.20 -17.20 28.81
C ASN A 50 -10.64 -16.70 28.98
N GLY A 51 -11.35 -16.57 27.85
CA GLY A 51 -12.71 -16.04 27.80
C GLY A 51 -12.79 -14.59 27.33
N ASP A 52 -11.67 -13.90 27.20
CA ASP A 52 -11.66 -12.55 26.63
C ASP A 52 -12.03 -12.54 25.16
N THR A 53 -12.81 -11.53 24.77
CA THR A 53 -13.00 -11.19 23.36
C THR A 53 -11.95 -10.16 22.97
N VAL A 54 -11.15 -10.49 21.96
CA VAL A 54 -10.07 -9.63 21.48
C VAL A 54 -10.24 -9.31 20.00
N ARG A 55 -9.66 -8.18 19.57
CA ARG A 55 -9.59 -7.82 18.16
C ARG A 55 -8.24 -8.24 17.60
N ILE A 56 -8.25 -9.00 16.51
CA ILE A 56 -7.05 -9.34 15.74
C ILE A 56 -6.93 -8.39 14.56
N THR A 57 -5.75 -7.79 14.42
CA THR A 57 -5.38 -6.98 13.27
C THR A 57 -4.18 -7.61 12.58
N LYS A 58 -4.26 -7.79 11.28
CA LYS A 58 -3.14 -8.17 10.43
C LYS A 58 -2.90 -7.05 9.43
N GLU A 59 -1.67 -6.55 9.41
CA GLU A 59 -1.23 -5.66 8.35
C GLU A 59 -0.88 -6.53 7.14
N PHE A 60 -1.66 -6.41 6.08
CA PHE A 60 -1.31 -7.02 4.80
C PHE A 60 -0.39 -6.05 4.08
N SER A 61 0.91 -6.27 4.24
CA SER A 61 1.85 -5.74 3.27
C SER A 61 1.66 -6.54 1.99
N ASP A 62 0.95 -5.97 1.01
CA ASP A 62 1.10 -6.32 -0.40
C ASP A 62 2.50 -5.90 -0.86
N THR A 63 3.54 -6.39 -0.20
CA THR A 63 4.88 -6.36 -0.74
C THR A 63 4.90 -7.49 -1.76
N VAL A 64 4.32 -7.24 -2.92
CA VAL A 64 5.06 -7.61 -4.12
C VAL A 64 6.38 -6.87 -3.92
N ALA A 65 7.39 -7.58 -3.42
CA ALA A 65 8.74 -7.08 -3.33
C ALA A 65 9.24 -6.93 -4.76
N SER A 66 8.73 -5.90 -5.44
CA SER A 66 9.44 -5.30 -6.54
C SER A 66 10.75 -4.86 -5.92
N THR A 67 11.82 -5.52 -6.32
CA THR A 67 13.22 -5.13 -6.10
C THR A 67 13.55 -3.75 -6.70
N GLU A 68 12.54 -3.04 -7.20
CA GLU A 68 12.60 -1.71 -7.76
C GLU A 68 11.95 -0.74 -6.76
N ALA A 69 12.63 0.37 -6.47
CA ALA A 69 12.19 1.34 -5.47
C ALA A 69 10.81 1.90 -5.81
N VAL A 70 9.78 1.43 -5.11
CA VAL A 70 8.40 1.92 -5.26
C VAL A 70 8.29 3.30 -4.61
N VAL A 71 7.92 4.31 -5.38
CA VAL A 71 7.71 5.68 -4.89
C VAL A 71 6.23 5.91 -4.65
N THR A 72 5.85 6.23 -3.41
CA THR A 72 4.45 6.58 -3.10
C THR A 72 4.25 8.08 -3.32
N VAL A 73 3.29 8.45 -4.16
CA VAL A 73 2.96 9.86 -4.44
C VAL A 73 1.47 10.14 -4.21
N PRO A 74 1.08 11.38 -3.88
CA PRO A 74 -0.32 11.77 -3.79
C PRO A 74 -1.03 11.66 -5.14
N LEU A 75 -2.32 11.29 -5.15
CA LEU A 75 -3.13 11.26 -6.38
C LEU A 75 -3.18 12.62 -7.09
N SER A 76 -3.07 13.73 -6.36
CA SER A 76 -3.03 15.07 -6.94
C SER A 76 -1.81 15.31 -7.83
N ALA A 77 -0.71 14.60 -7.60
CA ALA A 77 0.54 14.76 -8.36
C ALA A 77 0.52 14.02 -9.70
N ILE A 78 -0.43 13.10 -9.90
CA ILE A 78 -0.51 12.23 -11.07
C ILE A 78 -1.63 12.72 -11.99
N LYS A 79 -1.32 12.80 -13.28
CA LYS A 79 -2.34 12.83 -14.32
C LYS A 79 -2.54 11.42 -14.86
N PHE A 80 -3.75 10.91 -14.68
CA PHE A 80 -4.16 9.59 -15.12
C PHE A 80 -4.57 9.63 -16.59
N GLU A 81 -4.06 8.68 -17.36
CA GLU A 81 -4.55 8.31 -18.67
C GLU A 81 -5.23 6.92 -18.60
N ILE A 82 -5.61 6.36 -19.75
CA ILE A 82 -6.43 5.14 -19.82
C ILE A 82 -5.71 3.92 -19.22
N GLU A 83 -4.40 3.81 -19.42
CA GLU A 83 -3.61 2.67 -18.93
C GLU A 83 -2.44 3.08 -18.01
N ASN A 84 -1.87 4.27 -18.23
CA ASN A 84 -0.71 4.76 -17.49
C ASN A 84 -0.99 6.15 -16.91
N GLY A 85 -0.02 6.72 -16.22
CA GLY A 85 -0.06 8.11 -15.78
C GLY A 85 1.20 8.86 -16.16
N PHE A 86 1.19 10.15 -15.94
CA PHE A 86 2.41 10.95 -15.97
C PHE A 86 2.44 11.93 -14.79
N VAL A 87 3.65 12.26 -14.38
CA VAL A 87 3.94 13.29 -13.39
C VAL A 87 4.64 14.45 -14.08
N PHE A 88 4.50 15.66 -13.54
CA PHE A 88 5.27 16.80 -14.03
C PHE A 88 6.58 16.93 -13.26
N VAL A 89 7.67 17.06 -14.02
CA VAL A 89 8.99 17.39 -13.50
C VAL A 89 9.40 18.76 -14.01
N VAL A 90 10.13 19.51 -13.18
CA VAL A 90 10.63 20.83 -13.57
C VAL A 90 12.02 20.65 -14.17
N THR A 91 12.18 21.00 -15.44
CA THR A 91 13.48 21.04 -16.12
C THR A 91 13.68 22.44 -16.65
N GLU A 92 14.75 23.12 -16.21
CA GLU A 92 15.10 24.47 -16.68
C GLU A 92 13.95 25.50 -16.48
N GLY A 93 13.16 25.37 -15.41
CA GLY A 93 12.03 26.26 -15.13
C GLY A 93 10.79 26.00 -15.98
N VAL A 94 10.73 24.86 -16.68
CA VAL A 94 9.60 24.45 -17.52
C VAL A 94 9.05 23.09 -17.04
N LEU A 95 7.74 22.95 -17.03
CA LEU A 95 7.07 21.67 -16.77
C LEU A 95 7.23 20.72 -17.95
N LYS A 96 7.83 19.56 -17.70
CA LYS A 96 7.88 18.44 -18.66
C LYS A 96 7.05 17.28 -18.13
N ALA A 97 6.23 16.70 -19.01
CA ALA A 97 5.47 15.50 -18.67
C ALA A 97 6.43 14.30 -18.67
N ARG A 98 6.40 13.51 -17.59
CA ARG A 98 7.17 12.28 -17.50
C ARG A 98 6.23 11.10 -17.31
N PRO A 99 6.20 10.14 -18.25
CA PRO A 99 5.37 8.96 -18.12
C PRO A 99 5.85 8.11 -16.94
N VAL A 100 4.88 7.57 -16.20
CA VAL A 100 5.11 6.71 -15.04
C VAL A 100 4.21 5.49 -15.10
N THR A 101 4.72 4.37 -14.59
CA THR A 101 3.94 3.16 -14.40
C THR A 101 3.34 3.18 -13.01
N LEU A 102 2.02 3.11 -12.95
CA LEU A 102 1.28 3.11 -11.70
C LEU A 102 1.17 1.69 -11.13
N GLY A 103 1.35 1.59 -9.82
CA GLY A 103 1.13 0.39 -9.02
C GLY A 103 -0.19 0.48 -8.26
N VAL A 104 -0.18 0.06 -7.00
CA VAL A 104 -1.41 0.01 -6.20
C VAL A 104 -1.80 1.42 -5.72
N VAL A 105 -3.11 1.69 -5.73
CA VAL A 105 -3.71 2.93 -5.21
C VAL A 105 -4.31 2.66 -3.84
N ARG A 106 -3.92 3.43 -2.82
CA ARG A 106 -4.41 3.28 -1.43
C ARG A 106 -4.63 4.63 -0.76
N GLY A 107 -5.77 4.83 -0.12
CA GLY A 107 -5.95 5.92 0.85
C GLY A 107 -5.65 7.35 0.37
N GLY A 108 -5.73 7.62 -0.94
CA GLY A 108 -5.40 8.94 -1.51
C GLY A 108 -3.97 9.09 -2.04
N THR A 109 -3.16 8.04 -2.00
CA THR A 109 -1.87 7.94 -2.65
C THR A 109 -1.86 6.81 -3.69
N ALA A 110 -0.93 6.89 -4.63
CA ALA A 110 -0.64 5.84 -5.59
C ALA A 110 0.85 5.51 -5.57
N GLU A 111 1.14 4.24 -5.75
CA GLU A 111 2.49 3.75 -5.95
C GLU A 111 2.92 3.97 -7.40
N ILE A 112 4.16 4.40 -7.60
CA ILE A 112 4.83 4.44 -8.90
C ILE A 112 5.92 3.38 -8.87
N THR A 113 5.84 2.44 -9.80
CA THR A 113 6.80 1.33 -9.94
C THR A 113 7.92 1.68 -10.92
N ALA A 114 7.68 2.57 -11.88
CA ALA A 114 8.69 3.01 -12.84
C ALA A 114 8.44 4.45 -13.33
N GLY A 115 9.51 5.12 -13.77
CA GLY A 115 9.46 6.44 -14.41
C GLY A 115 9.82 7.63 -13.51
N ILE A 116 9.92 7.43 -12.19
CA ILE A 116 10.49 8.44 -11.27
C ILE A 116 11.29 7.77 -10.17
N THR A 117 12.37 8.43 -9.75
CA THR A 117 13.17 8.03 -8.59
C THR A 117 12.85 8.94 -7.40
N GLY A 118 12.98 8.42 -6.17
CA GLY A 118 12.66 9.17 -4.95
C GLY A 118 13.55 10.38 -4.66
N THR A 119 14.56 10.65 -5.50
CA THR A 119 15.50 11.77 -5.36
C THR A 119 15.18 12.95 -6.28
N GLU A 120 14.22 12.80 -7.20
CA GLU A 120 13.90 13.83 -8.19
C GLU A 120 12.74 14.72 -7.73
N PRO A 121 12.86 16.06 -7.84
CA PRO A 121 11.77 16.95 -7.53
C PRO A 121 10.67 16.85 -8.59
N PHE A 122 9.44 16.64 -8.13
CA PHE A 122 8.23 16.60 -8.97
C PHE A 122 7.16 17.52 -8.40
N VAL A 123 6.14 17.79 -9.20
CA VAL A 123 5.03 18.66 -8.81
C VAL A 123 4.04 17.91 -7.92
N LYS A 124 3.75 18.46 -6.73
CA LYS A 124 2.81 17.87 -5.76
C LYS A 124 1.34 17.89 -6.22
N ASP A 125 0.97 18.86 -7.04
CA ASP A 125 -0.37 19.01 -7.58
C ASP A 125 -0.33 19.36 -9.08
N ALA A 126 -0.65 18.37 -9.90
CA ALA A 126 -0.66 18.47 -11.36
C ALA A 126 -1.99 19.04 -11.90
N ARG A 127 -2.99 19.31 -11.06
CA ARG A 127 -4.31 19.78 -11.49
C ARG A 127 -4.18 21.17 -12.12
N GLY A 128 -4.75 21.31 -13.31
CA GLY A 128 -4.72 22.58 -14.05
C GLY A 128 -3.37 22.91 -14.71
N LEU A 129 -2.32 22.12 -14.50
CA LEU A 129 -1.02 22.34 -15.14
C LEU A 129 -0.94 21.67 -16.51
N GLN A 130 -0.24 22.30 -17.44
CA GLN A 130 0.00 21.78 -18.79
C GLN A 130 1.51 21.67 -19.02
N GLU A 131 1.89 20.77 -19.92
CA GLU A 131 3.28 20.67 -20.36
C GLU A 131 3.72 21.96 -21.07
N GLY A 132 4.99 22.33 -20.90
CA GLY A 132 5.57 23.52 -21.52
C GLY A 132 5.28 24.83 -20.77
N VAL A 133 4.54 24.79 -19.67
CA VAL A 133 4.31 25.98 -18.83
C VAL A 133 5.58 26.32 -18.05
N SER A 134 5.98 27.59 -18.08
CA SER A 134 7.06 28.11 -17.24
C SER A 134 6.57 28.25 -15.80
N VAL A 135 7.36 27.75 -14.86
CA VAL A 135 7.01 27.70 -13.44
C VAL A 135 8.19 28.12 -12.57
N GLU A 136 7.88 28.72 -11.43
CA GLU A 136 8.84 29.00 -10.37
C GLU A 136 8.64 28.02 -9.21
N ILE A 137 9.74 27.52 -8.66
CA ILE A 137 9.71 26.62 -7.50
C ILE A 137 9.51 27.47 -6.26
N ILE A 138 8.30 27.44 -5.71
CA ILE A 138 7.99 28.01 -4.39
C ILE A 138 8.35 26.95 -3.34
N LYS A 139 9.37 27.22 -2.52
CA LYS A 139 9.82 26.35 -1.43
C LYS A 139 8.95 26.47 -0.19
#